data_AF-A0A542LVX6-F1
#
_entry.id   AF-A0A542LVX6-F1
#
_cell.length_a   1.000
_cell.length_b   1.000
_cell.length_c   1.000
_cell.angle_alpha   90.00
_cell.angle_beta   90.00
_cell.angle_gamma   90.00
#
_symmetry.space_group_name_H-M   'P 1'
#
loop_
_entity.id
_entity.type
_entity.pdbx_description
1 polymer ?
#
loop_
_entity_poly.entity_id
_entity_poly.type
_entity_poly.pdbx_seq_one_letter_code
_entity_poly.pdbx_strand_id
1 'polypeptide(L)'
;MSDAHNEQQSLIQTPKQLIVAVAGFFLVIVIGIILLVTFVTNTHLQGAGSEQTAQAIGARIRPVADEGFTFKDANAPKVLQSGQAVYTAVCAACHGSGAAGAPKLGDAGAWAARIKQGYDTLVQHAVQGIRLMPAKGGNPDLDDIEVARAVVYMSNQAGAKFKEPEAPAPTQQAAAPAAGAPAAAAPAAAAAPAAAVAPAAAPAPAAAAAPAAAAPAAAPASASADTGKALFNTACIACHGAGIAGAPKVGDKANWAPRIAQGNAVLYDHALKGFQGKAGVMPPKGGSAAPDADVRAAVDYMVAAAK
;
A
#
# COMPACT_ATOMS: atom_id res chain seq x y z
N MET A 1 -37.62 -73.59 -59.52
CA MET A 1 -36.89 -73.60 -58.24
C MET A 1 -37.56 -72.59 -57.33
N SER A 2 -38.18 -73.10 -56.27
CA SER A 2 -38.52 -72.45 -54.99
C SER A 2 -39.03 -71.00 -55.01
N ASP A 3 -40.35 -70.84 -55.09
CA ASP A 3 -41.05 -69.65 -54.59
C ASP A 3 -41.00 -69.65 -53.05
N ALA A 4 -40.01 -68.97 -52.48
CA ALA A 4 -39.94 -68.69 -51.06
C ALA A 4 -40.83 -67.48 -50.74
N HIS A 5 -42.13 -67.72 -50.56
CA HIS A 5 -43.02 -66.77 -49.92
C HIS A 5 -42.64 -66.66 -48.44
N ASN A 6 -41.84 -65.63 -48.10
CA ASN A 6 -41.68 -65.19 -46.73
C ASN A 6 -43.03 -64.64 -46.24
N GLU A 7 -43.75 -65.43 -45.44
CA GLU A 7 -44.90 -64.94 -44.69
C GLU A 7 -44.41 -63.90 -43.69
N GLN A 8 -44.64 -62.63 -43.99
CA GLN A 8 -44.52 -61.53 -43.04
C GLN A 8 -45.66 -61.67 -42.02
N GLN A 9 -45.49 -62.53 -41.04
CA GLN A 9 -46.43 -62.70 -39.94
C GLN A 9 -46.43 -61.41 -39.11
N SER A 10 -47.46 -60.57 -39.30
CA SER A 10 -47.60 -59.30 -38.60
C SER A 10 -47.59 -59.53 -37.08
N LEU A 11 -46.67 -58.89 -36.36
CA LEU A 11 -46.52 -58.96 -34.91
C LEU A 11 -47.74 -58.43 -34.13
N ILE A 12 -48.72 -57.84 -34.81
CA ILE A 12 -49.92 -57.26 -34.23
C ILE A 12 -51.13 -57.99 -34.81
N GLN A 13 -51.74 -58.86 -34.00
CA GLN A 13 -52.85 -59.72 -34.42
C GLN A 13 -54.22 -59.25 -33.88
N THR A 14 -54.23 -58.31 -32.94
CA THR A 14 -55.47 -57.78 -32.37
C THR A 14 -55.48 -56.25 -32.32
N PRO A 15 -56.66 -55.60 -32.42
CA PRO A 15 -56.77 -54.14 -32.27
C PRO A 15 -56.23 -53.63 -30.93
N LYS A 16 -56.31 -54.44 -29.87
CA LYS A 16 -55.76 -54.11 -28.55
C LYS A 16 -54.22 -54.09 -28.56
N GLN A 17 -53.57 -55.03 -29.26
CA GLN A 17 -52.11 -55.04 -29.42
C GLN A 17 -51.62 -53.85 -30.25
N LEU A 18 -52.39 -53.40 -31.26
CA LEU A 18 -52.08 -52.21 -32.03
C LEU A 18 -52.06 -50.95 -31.14
N ILE A 19 -53.10 -50.78 -30.32
CA ILE A 19 -53.21 -49.62 -29.41
C ILE A 19 -52.07 -49.60 -28.39
N VAL A 20 -51.71 -50.75 -27.81
CA VAL A 20 -50.60 -50.85 -26.84
C VAL A 20 -49.26 -50.57 -27.52
N ALA A 21 -49.02 -51.08 -28.73
CA ALA A 21 -47.79 -50.82 -29.48
C ALA A 21 -47.64 -49.33 -29.84
N VAL A 22 -48.72 -48.69 -30.29
CA VAL A 22 -48.75 -47.26 -30.61
C VAL A 22 -48.54 -46.42 -29.35
N ALA A 23 -49.25 -46.71 -28.26
CA ALA A 23 -49.08 -46.00 -26.99
C ALA A 23 -47.66 -46.16 -26.42
N GLY A 24 -47.09 -47.37 -26.51
CA GLY A 24 -45.70 -47.65 -26.11
C GLY A 24 -44.68 -46.87 -26.94
N PHE A 25 -44.88 -46.78 -28.26
CA PHE A 25 -44.02 -45.97 -29.13
C PHE A 25 -44.05 -44.49 -28.74
N PHE A 26 -45.23 -43.91 -28.55
CA PHE A 26 -45.35 -42.52 -28.10
C PHE A 26 -44.73 -42.29 -26.73
N LEU A 27 -44.90 -43.23 -25.80
CA LEU A 27 -44.30 -43.14 -24.46
C LEU A 27 -42.77 -43.15 -24.51
N VAL A 28 -42.17 -44.02 -25.33
CA VAL A 28 -40.71 -44.08 -25.51
C VAL A 28 -40.19 -42.78 -26.14
N ILE A 29 -40.88 -42.23 -27.14
CA ILE A 29 -40.50 -40.97 -27.76
C ILE A 29 -40.62 -39.81 -26.76
N VAL A 30 -41.70 -39.74 -25.98
CA VAL A 30 -41.89 -38.68 -24.97
C VAL A 30 -40.81 -38.77 -23.89
N ILE A 31 -40.51 -39.97 -23.38
CA ILE A 31 -39.42 -40.15 -22.40
C ILE A 31 -38.07 -39.78 -23.01
N GLY A 32 -37.81 -40.17 -24.26
CA GLY A 32 -36.58 -39.81 -24.97
C GLY A 32 -36.42 -38.29 -25.12
N ILE A 33 -37.49 -37.58 -25.47
CA ILE A 33 -37.49 -36.11 -25.55
C ILE A 33 -37.26 -35.50 -24.17
N ILE A 34 -37.92 -35.99 -23.11
CA ILE A 34 -37.72 -35.48 -21.73
C ILE A 34 -36.28 -35.68 -21.29
N LEU A 35 -35.68 -36.85 -21.55
CA LEU A 35 -34.29 -37.13 -21.21
C LEU A 35 -33.33 -36.24 -22.00
N LEU A 36 -33.59 -36.02 -23.29
CA LEU A 36 -32.78 -35.15 -24.14
C LEU A 36 -32.90 -33.68 -23.72
N VAL A 37 -34.11 -33.19 -23.41
CA VAL A 37 -34.32 -31.84 -22.86
C VAL A 37 -33.58 -31.71 -21.55
N THR A 38 -33.75 -32.66 -20.62
CA THR A 38 -33.06 -32.65 -19.32
C THR A 38 -31.54 -32.64 -19.49
N PHE A 39 -31.02 -33.44 -20.43
CA PHE A 39 -29.59 -33.46 -20.75
C PHE A 39 -29.12 -32.10 -21.27
N VAL A 40 -29.80 -31.52 -22.25
CA VAL A 40 -29.43 -30.23 -22.85
C VAL A 40 -29.59 -29.06 -21.87
N THR A 41 -30.63 -29.06 -21.04
CA THR A 41 -30.85 -27.98 -20.06
C THR A 41 -29.92 -28.06 -18.85
N ASN A 42 -29.50 -29.26 -18.45
CA ASN A 42 -28.67 -29.43 -17.24
C ASN A 42 -27.17 -29.50 -17.55
N THR A 43 -26.77 -29.69 -18.82
CA THR A 43 -25.36 -29.60 -19.23
C THR A 43 -24.99 -28.17 -19.56
N HIS A 44 -24.62 -27.40 -18.53
CA HIS A 44 -23.96 -26.12 -18.74
C HIS A 44 -22.55 -26.33 -19.31
N LEU A 45 -22.42 -26.21 -20.63
CA LEU A 45 -21.12 -26.14 -21.31
C LEU A 45 -20.41 -24.85 -20.86
N GLN A 46 -19.56 -24.96 -19.84
CA GLN A 46 -18.69 -23.85 -19.44
C GLN A 46 -17.57 -23.73 -20.49
N GLY A 47 -17.44 -22.54 -21.09
CA GLY A 47 -16.36 -22.26 -22.03
C GLY A 47 -15.00 -22.28 -21.32
N ALA A 48 -13.94 -22.65 -22.03
CA ALA A 48 -12.59 -22.58 -21.48
C ALA A 48 -12.31 -21.15 -20.94
N GLY A 49 -12.03 -21.05 -19.64
CA GLY A 49 -11.81 -19.76 -18.98
C GLY A 49 -13.06 -19.03 -18.48
N SER A 50 -14.24 -19.66 -18.42
CA SER A 50 -15.41 -19.07 -17.74
C SER A 50 -15.54 -19.44 -16.25
N GLU A 51 -14.58 -20.19 -15.71
CA GLU A 51 -14.59 -20.55 -14.30
C GLU A 51 -14.43 -19.32 -13.40
N GLN A 52 -15.39 -19.13 -12.50
CA GLN A 52 -15.44 -18.07 -11.49
C GLN A 52 -14.93 -18.57 -10.14
N THR A 53 -14.02 -19.55 -10.15
CA THR A 53 -13.37 -20.03 -8.93
C THR A 53 -12.36 -18.99 -8.45
N ALA A 54 -12.16 -18.89 -7.13
CA ALA A 54 -11.16 -17.99 -6.57
C ALA A 54 -9.76 -18.25 -7.15
N GLN A 55 -9.45 -19.51 -7.49
CA GLN A 55 -8.21 -19.92 -8.13
C GLN A 55 -8.10 -19.42 -9.58
N ALA A 56 -9.16 -19.53 -10.38
CA ALA A 56 -9.17 -19.03 -11.76
C ALA A 56 -9.14 -17.50 -11.83
N ILE A 57 -9.70 -16.81 -10.83
CA ILE A 57 -9.59 -15.35 -10.68
C ILE A 57 -8.15 -14.97 -10.29
N GLY A 58 -7.58 -15.62 -9.28
CA GLY A 58 -6.20 -15.38 -8.86
C GLY A 58 -5.17 -15.58 -9.99
N ALA A 59 -5.34 -16.63 -10.81
CA ALA A 59 -4.48 -16.89 -11.95
C ALA A 59 -4.51 -15.78 -13.03
N ARG A 60 -5.65 -15.10 -13.21
CA ARG A 60 -5.79 -13.98 -14.16
C ARG A 60 -5.23 -12.67 -13.63
N ILE A 61 -5.27 -12.48 -12.31
CA ILE A 61 -4.74 -11.28 -11.64
C ILE A 61 -3.22 -11.38 -11.45
N ARG A 62 -2.67 -12.61 -11.39
CA ARG A 62 -1.26 -12.91 -11.17
C ARG A 62 -0.27 -12.08 -12.02
N PRO A 63 -0.46 -11.89 -13.33
CA PRO A 63 0.46 -11.06 -14.13
C PRO A 63 0.50 -9.61 -13.65
N VAL A 64 -0.60 -9.07 -13.14
CA VAL A 64 -0.70 -7.68 -12.69
C VAL A 64 -0.28 -7.53 -11.22
N ALA A 65 -0.45 -8.58 -10.43
CA ALA A 65 -0.08 -8.62 -9.01
C ALA A 65 1.40 -8.97 -8.78
N ASP A 66 1.97 -9.87 -9.58
CA ASP A 66 3.34 -10.36 -9.42
C ASP A 66 4.33 -9.68 -10.38
N GLU A 67 3.87 -9.23 -11.56
CA GLU A 67 4.74 -8.72 -12.64
C GLU A 67 4.18 -7.44 -13.31
N GLY A 68 4.20 -6.31 -12.61
CA GLY A 68 4.00 -5.03 -13.31
C GLY A 68 3.56 -3.84 -12.48
N PHE A 69 3.03 -4.06 -11.27
CA PHE A 69 2.70 -2.98 -10.35
C PHE A 69 3.28 -3.27 -8.98
N THR A 70 4.39 -2.62 -8.67
CA THR A 70 4.87 -2.49 -7.29
C THR A 70 3.85 -1.64 -6.54
N PHE A 71 2.83 -2.27 -5.96
CA PHE A 71 2.00 -1.61 -4.95
C PHE A 71 2.92 -1.31 -3.76
N LYS A 72 3.48 -0.10 -3.74
CA LYS A 72 4.15 0.47 -2.57
C LYS A 72 3.08 0.62 -1.49
N ASP A 73 3.00 -0.36 -0.60
CA ASP A 73 2.31 -0.20 0.66
C ASP A 73 2.95 0.98 1.41
N ALA A 74 2.19 2.06 1.60
CA ALA A 74 2.65 3.26 2.29
C ALA A 74 3.05 3.01 3.75
N ASN A 75 2.69 1.85 4.32
CA ASN A 75 3.00 1.43 5.67
C ASN A 75 4.01 0.26 5.73
N ALA A 76 4.48 -0.27 4.59
CA ALA A 76 5.53 -1.29 4.62
C ALA A 76 6.88 -0.65 5.02
N PRO A 77 7.71 -1.34 5.83
CA PRO A 77 9.06 -0.87 6.13
C PRO A 77 9.86 -0.69 4.83
N LYS A 78 10.10 0.56 4.43
CA LYS A 78 10.91 0.84 3.24
C LYS A 78 12.33 0.35 3.50
N VAL A 79 12.75 -0.67 2.76
CA VAL A 79 14.14 -1.13 2.76
C VAL A 79 14.97 -0.06 2.07
N LEU A 80 15.61 0.79 2.87
CA LEU A 80 16.43 1.89 2.38
C LEU A 80 17.58 1.36 1.52
N GLN A 81 17.69 1.87 0.30
CA GLN A 81 18.73 1.47 -0.63
C GLN A 81 20.13 1.86 -0.14
N SER A 82 21.15 1.13 -0.59
CA SER A 82 22.55 1.48 -0.36
C SER A 82 22.96 2.66 -1.26
N GLY A 83 24.01 3.39 -0.85
CA GLY A 83 24.49 4.53 -1.64
C GLY A 83 24.92 4.15 -3.06
N GLN A 84 25.53 2.98 -3.23
CA GLN A 84 25.92 2.46 -4.54
C GLN A 84 24.70 2.11 -5.41
N ALA A 85 23.64 1.54 -4.83
CA ALA A 85 22.43 1.20 -5.57
C ALA A 85 21.72 2.47 -6.09
N VAL A 86 21.57 3.46 -5.22
CA VAL A 86 20.99 4.77 -5.58
C VAL A 86 21.84 5.47 -6.64
N TYR A 87 23.16 5.48 -6.48
CA TYR A 87 24.08 6.04 -7.47
C TYR A 87 23.88 5.41 -8.84
N THR A 88 23.86 4.07 -8.89
CA THR A 88 23.74 3.33 -10.16
C THR A 88 22.40 3.59 -10.83
N ALA A 89 21.31 3.63 -10.06
CA ALA A 89 19.97 3.80 -10.60
C ALA A 89 19.65 5.25 -11.03
N VAL A 90 20.18 6.25 -10.34
CA VAL A 90 19.72 7.65 -10.48
C VAL A 90 20.84 8.62 -10.86
N CYS A 91 22.03 8.46 -10.26
CA CYS A 91 23.08 9.48 -10.37
C CYS A 91 24.06 9.22 -11.53
N ALA A 92 24.28 7.96 -11.90
CA ALA A 92 25.32 7.53 -12.84
C ALA A 92 25.12 8.10 -14.26
N ALA A 93 23.88 8.38 -14.66
CA ALA A 93 23.57 8.95 -15.98
C ALA A 93 24.31 10.28 -16.23
N CYS A 94 24.48 11.10 -15.18
CA CYS A 94 25.23 12.36 -15.27
C CYS A 94 26.62 12.24 -14.66
N HIS A 95 26.76 11.62 -13.49
CA HIS A 95 28.01 11.58 -12.74
C HIS A 95 28.96 10.45 -13.16
N GLY A 96 28.54 9.51 -14.01
CA GLY A 96 29.44 8.49 -14.57
C GLY A 96 30.32 9.06 -15.68
N SER A 97 29.72 9.76 -16.64
CA SER A 97 30.43 10.37 -17.78
C SER A 97 30.76 11.85 -17.58
N GLY A 98 30.26 12.47 -16.51
CA GLY A 98 30.39 13.92 -16.27
C GLY A 98 29.50 14.77 -17.18
N ALA A 99 28.35 14.23 -17.60
CA ALA A 99 27.41 14.93 -18.47
C ALA A 99 26.98 16.27 -17.86
N ALA A 100 26.76 17.28 -18.71
CA ALA A 100 26.42 18.64 -18.30
C ALA A 100 27.39 19.29 -17.29
N GLY A 101 28.66 18.85 -17.27
CA GLY A 101 29.67 19.34 -16.33
C GLY A 101 29.53 18.77 -14.91
N ALA A 102 28.81 17.66 -14.75
CA ALA A 102 28.72 16.96 -13.48
C ALA A 102 30.11 16.44 -13.05
N PRO A 103 30.45 16.53 -11.74
CA PRO A 103 31.69 15.95 -11.24
C PRO A 103 31.65 14.43 -11.40
N LYS A 104 32.63 13.88 -12.13
CA LYS A 104 32.73 12.44 -12.41
C LYS A 104 33.01 11.66 -11.13
N LEU A 105 32.37 10.50 -10.97
CA LEU A 105 32.70 9.60 -9.87
C LEU A 105 34.20 9.26 -9.90
N GLY A 106 34.86 9.36 -8.75
CA GLY A 106 36.29 9.05 -8.61
C GLY A 106 37.26 10.14 -9.04
N ASP A 107 36.78 11.26 -9.60
CA ASP A 107 37.65 12.39 -9.97
C ASP A 107 38.04 13.23 -8.74
N ALA A 108 39.12 12.84 -8.07
CA ALA A 108 39.61 13.54 -6.87
C ALA A 108 39.81 15.04 -7.09
N GLY A 109 40.22 15.48 -8.29
CA GLY A 109 40.41 16.89 -8.61
C GLY A 109 39.10 17.66 -8.64
N ALA A 110 38.08 17.11 -9.32
CA ALA A 110 36.75 17.70 -9.36
C ALA A 110 36.06 17.70 -7.98
N TRP A 111 36.32 16.68 -7.15
CA TRP A 111 35.66 16.51 -5.86
C TRP A 111 36.39 17.21 -4.70
N ALA A 112 37.69 17.50 -4.77
CA ALA A 112 38.44 18.07 -3.64
C ALA A 112 37.82 19.38 -3.10
N ALA A 113 37.46 20.32 -3.98
CA ALA A 113 36.83 21.58 -3.56
C ALA A 113 35.42 21.38 -3.00
N ARG A 114 34.72 20.33 -3.43
CA ARG A 114 33.36 19.98 -3.00
C ARG A 114 33.40 19.30 -1.64
N ILE A 115 34.29 18.34 -1.45
CA ILE A 115 34.54 17.66 -0.16
C ILE A 115 34.91 18.68 0.92
N LYS A 116 35.68 19.72 0.59
CA LYS A 116 36.02 20.83 1.52
C LYS A 116 34.80 21.62 2.01
N GLN A 117 33.68 21.60 1.31
CA GLN A 117 32.43 22.24 1.76
C GLN A 117 31.76 21.46 2.90
N GLY A 118 32.21 20.24 3.18
CA GLY A 118 31.69 19.37 4.22
C GLY A 118 30.55 18.48 3.74
N TYR A 119 30.29 17.44 4.53
CA TYR A 119 29.26 16.44 4.28
C TYR A 119 27.86 17.05 4.16
N ASP A 120 27.46 17.87 5.13
CA ASP A 120 26.10 18.43 5.20
C ASP A 120 25.77 19.27 3.97
N THR A 121 26.72 20.09 3.51
CA THR A 121 26.56 20.92 2.30
C THR A 121 26.36 20.07 1.05
N LEU A 122 27.11 18.96 0.91
CA LEU A 122 26.99 18.08 -0.24
C LEU A 122 25.65 17.33 -0.25
N VAL A 123 25.21 16.86 0.91
CA VAL A 123 23.89 16.23 1.07
C VAL A 123 22.78 17.24 0.77
N GLN A 124 22.87 18.45 1.30
CA GLN A 124 21.89 19.50 1.05
C GLN A 124 21.76 19.80 -0.44
N HIS A 125 22.89 20.01 -1.15
CA HIS A 125 22.88 20.24 -2.59
C HIS A 125 22.31 19.05 -3.37
N ALA A 126 22.54 17.82 -2.93
CA ALA A 126 21.99 16.63 -3.58
C ALA A 126 20.48 16.46 -3.36
N VAL A 127 20.00 16.76 -2.15
CA VAL A 127 18.57 16.68 -1.79
C VAL A 127 17.77 17.80 -2.45
N GLN A 128 18.27 19.05 -2.36
CA GLN A 128 17.56 20.24 -2.85
C GLN A 128 17.80 20.53 -4.34
N GLY A 129 18.85 19.94 -4.91
CA GLY A 129 19.34 20.27 -6.24
C GLY A 129 20.26 21.49 -6.22
N ILE A 130 21.11 21.59 -7.23
CA ILE A 130 22.03 22.72 -7.41
C ILE A 130 22.33 22.95 -8.88
N ARG A 131 22.11 24.19 -9.35
CA ARG A 131 22.34 24.58 -10.76
C ARG A 131 21.57 23.65 -11.73
N LEU A 132 22.29 22.87 -12.54
CA LEU A 132 21.74 21.90 -13.49
C LEU A 132 21.44 20.54 -12.86
N MET A 133 21.81 20.32 -11.60
CA MET A 133 21.51 19.09 -10.87
C MET A 133 20.11 19.18 -10.24
N PRO A 134 19.14 18.36 -10.65
CA PRO A 134 17.81 18.34 -10.06
C PRO A 134 17.83 17.83 -8.61
N ALA A 135 16.80 18.22 -7.84
CA ALA A 135 16.57 17.70 -6.50
C ALA A 135 16.52 16.16 -6.50
N LYS A 136 17.23 15.54 -5.56
CA LYS A 136 17.34 14.07 -5.41
C LYS A 136 17.78 13.35 -6.68
N GLY A 137 18.59 14.00 -7.52
CA GLY A 137 19.02 13.44 -8.80
C GLY A 137 17.87 13.23 -9.81
N GLY A 138 16.74 13.92 -9.61
CA GLY A 138 15.56 13.82 -10.46
C GLY A 138 14.59 12.71 -10.06
N ASN A 139 14.88 11.98 -8.97
CA ASN A 139 14.00 10.96 -8.43
C ASN A 139 13.37 11.42 -7.10
N PRO A 140 12.12 11.93 -7.11
CA PRO A 140 11.45 12.41 -5.91
C PRO A 140 11.11 11.30 -4.90
N ASP A 141 11.12 10.02 -5.33
CA ASP A 141 10.78 8.87 -4.47
C ASP A 141 11.91 8.45 -3.53
N LEU A 142 13.13 8.99 -3.71
CA LEU A 142 14.25 8.71 -2.82
C LEU A 142 14.05 9.39 -1.47
N ASP A 143 14.36 8.68 -0.39
CA ASP A 143 14.49 9.31 0.92
C ASP A 143 15.79 10.10 0.99
N ASP A 144 15.81 11.13 1.82
CA ASP A 144 16.98 11.98 2.01
C ASP A 144 18.18 11.17 2.53
N ILE A 145 17.93 10.10 3.28
CA ILE A 145 18.97 9.16 3.72
C ILE A 145 19.54 8.33 2.57
N GLU A 146 18.73 7.93 1.59
CA GLU A 146 19.19 7.20 0.39
C GLU A 146 20.07 8.12 -0.47
N VAL A 147 19.66 9.39 -0.62
CA VAL A 147 20.47 10.42 -1.28
C VAL A 147 21.76 10.67 -0.51
N ALA A 148 21.71 10.77 0.81
CA ALA A 148 22.89 10.98 1.64
C ALA A 148 23.89 9.81 1.53
N ARG A 149 23.42 8.56 1.52
CA ARG A 149 24.28 7.38 1.26
C ARG A 149 24.92 7.45 -0.12
N ALA A 150 24.19 7.89 -1.15
CA ALA A 150 24.76 8.07 -2.48
C ALA A 150 25.86 9.14 -2.51
N VAL A 151 25.67 10.25 -1.79
CA VAL A 151 26.69 11.30 -1.64
C VAL A 151 27.94 10.77 -0.92
N VAL A 152 27.77 9.97 0.13
CA VAL A 152 28.90 9.30 0.82
C VAL A 152 29.65 8.38 -0.14
N TYR A 153 28.93 7.52 -0.85
CA TYR A 153 29.53 6.64 -1.85
C TYR A 153 30.35 7.43 -2.88
N MET A 154 29.77 8.47 -3.47
CA MET A 154 30.43 9.27 -4.51
C MET A 154 31.65 10.04 -3.98
N SER A 155 31.52 10.65 -2.80
CA SER A 155 32.59 11.44 -2.19
C SER A 155 33.75 10.56 -1.73
N ASN A 156 33.46 9.38 -1.17
CA ASN A 156 34.49 8.46 -0.69
C ASN A 156 35.29 7.85 -1.85
N GLN A 157 34.65 7.58 -2.99
CA GLN A 157 35.35 7.15 -4.20
C GLN A 157 36.31 8.23 -4.74
N ALA A 158 36.12 9.50 -4.36
CA ALA A 158 36.99 10.60 -4.73
C ALA A 158 37.92 11.09 -3.59
N GLY A 159 38.08 10.28 -2.53
CA GLY A 159 39.06 10.51 -1.46
C GLY A 159 38.48 11.09 -0.16
N ALA A 160 37.17 11.26 -0.04
CA ALA A 160 36.56 11.56 1.26
C ALA A 160 36.55 10.33 2.19
N LYS A 161 36.29 10.57 3.48
CA LYS A 161 36.10 9.53 4.50
C LYS A 161 34.83 9.78 5.29
N PHE A 162 33.74 10.10 4.59
CA PHE A 162 32.45 10.31 5.24
C PHE A 162 31.89 8.98 5.73
N LYS A 163 31.36 8.98 6.95
CA LYS A 163 30.64 7.83 7.50
C LYS A 163 29.28 7.74 6.81
N GLU A 164 28.92 6.55 6.35
CA GLU A 164 27.59 6.31 5.80
C GLU A 164 26.53 6.51 6.89
N PRO A 165 25.47 7.30 6.65
CA PRO A 165 24.39 7.46 7.60
C PRO A 165 23.66 6.13 7.80
N GLU A 166 23.73 5.64 9.03
CA GLU A 166 22.98 4.47 9.48
C GLU A 166 21.48 4.79 9.37
N ALA A 167 20.70 3.81 8.91
CA ALA A 167 19.24 3.92 9.02
C ALA A 167 18.90 4.25 10.47
N PRO A 168 17.95 5.15 10.76
CA PRO A 168 17.35 5.18 12.08
C PRO A 168 16.98 3.73 12.40
N ALA A 169 17.52 3.21 13.50
CA ALA A 169 17.13 1.89 13.96
C ALA A 169 15.60 1.87 13.94
N PRO A 170 14.95 0.86 13.35
CA PRO A 170 13.51 0.75 13.49
C PRO A 170 13.27 0.85 14.98
N THR A 171 12.62 1.93 15.42
CA THR A 171 12.07 1.95 16.76
C THR A 171 11.22 0.71 16.77
N GLN A 172 11.67 -0.31 17.51
CA GLN A 172 10.86 -1.46 17.82
C GLN A 172 9.65 -0.85 18.52
N GLN A 173 8.62 -0.60 17.72
CA GLN A 173 7.29 -0.43 18.20
C GLN A 173 7.06 -1.71 18.96
N ALA A 174 7.10 -1.60 20.30
CA ALA A 174 7.11 -2.73 21.19
C ALA A 174 6.00 -3.67 20.74
N ALA A 175 6.40 -4.77 20.12
CA ALA A 175 5.50 -5.86 19.83
C ALA A 175 5.03 -6.31 21.21
N ALA A 176 3.79 -5.95 21.55
CA ALA A 176 3.09 -6.60 22.64
C ALA A 176 3.25 -8.12 22.40
N PRO A 177 3.75 -8.89 23.38
CA PRO A 177 4.07 -10.28 23.14
C PRO A 177 2.80 -11.04 22.75
N ALA A 178 2.77 -11.48 21.49
CA ALA A 178 1.84 -12.50 21.03
C ALA A 178 2.21 -13.80 21.76
N ALA A 179 1.50 -14.08 22.85
CA ALA A 179 1.52 -15.39 23.46
C ALA A 179 0.87 -16.39 22.49
N GLY A 180 1.63 -17.41 22.11
CA GLY A 180 1.12 -18.61 21.46
C GLY A 180 1.69 -18.87 20.08
N ALA A 181 2.88 -19.47 20.03
CA ALA A 181 3.28 -20.30 18.90
C ALA A 181 3.44 -21.76 19.38
N PRO A 182 3.13 -22.75 18.51
CA PRO A 182 2.76 -24.11 18.91
C PRO A 182 3.98 -25.03 19.03
N ALA A 183 3.90 -26.05 19.89
CA ALA A 183 4.84 -27.16 19.93
C ALA A 183 4.19 -28.42 19.35
N ALA A 184 4.86 -29.06 18.40
CA ALA A 184 4.41 -30.27 17.70
C ALA A 184 4.93 -31.58 18.35
N ALA A 185 3.99 -32.51 18.58
CA ALA A 185 3.97 -33.99 18.46
C ALA A 185 5.17 -34.86 18.97
N ALA A 186 5.06 -36.08 19.55
CA ALA A 186 4.05 -37.17 19.61
C ALA A 186 4.53 -38.26 20.64
N PRO A 187 3.96 -39.51 20.78
CA PRO A 187 2.59 -40.06 20.54
C PRO A 187 2.01 -41.00 21.66
N ALA A 188 0.70 -41.31 21.52
CA ALA A 188 -0.12 -42.51 21.89
C ALA A 188 -0.18 -43.02 23.37
N ALA A 189 -1.32 -43.47 23.95
CA ALA A 189 -2.48 -44.16 23.38
C ALA A 189 -3.78 -44.09 24.25
N ALA A 190 -4.92 -44.20 23.54
CA ALA A 190 -6.21 -44.83 23.85
C ALA A 190 -7.06 -44.45 25.10
N ALA A 191 -8.24 -43.85 24.85
CA ALA A 191 -9.56 -44.50 25.02
C ALA A 191 -10.72 -43.53 24.69
N ALA A 192 -11.77 -44.04 24.05
CA ALA A 192 -13.08 -43.43 23.76
C ALA A 192 -14.17 -44.46 24.17
N PRO A 193 -15.49 -44.15 24.25
CA PRO A 193 -16.20 -43.10 23.53
C PRO A 193 -17.32 -42.34 24.29
N ALA A 194 -18.01 -41.51 23.50
CA ALA A 194 -18.88 -40.37 23.78
C ALA A 194 -20.37 -40.67 24.10
N ALA A 195 -21.05 -39.65 24.63
CA ALA A 195 -22.43 -39.23 24.30
C ALA A 195 -22.51 -37.70 24.57
N ALA A 196 -22.68 -36.83 23.57
CA ALA A 196 -23.88 -36.47 22.78
C ALA A 196 -24.62 -35.23 23.36
N VAL A 197 -24.55 -34.09 22.66
CA VAL A 197 -25.68 -33.13 22.47
C VAL A 197 -25.48 -32.37 21.14
N ALA A 198 -26.57 -32.17 20.40
CA ALA A 198 -26.69 -31.70 19.01
C ALA A 198 -27.07 -30.19 18.90
N PRO A 199 -27.16 -29.60 17.69
CA PRO A 199 -26.82 -28.20 17.38
C PRO A 199 -28.01 -27.22 17.30
N ALA A 200 -27.72 -25.91 17.19
CA ALA A 200 -28.71 -24.87 16.85
C ALA A 200 -28.29 -24.05 15.62
N ALA A 201 -29.31 -23.67 14.84
CA ALA A 201 -29.26 -23.21 13.45
C ALA A 201 -29.18 -21.67 13.25
N ALA A 202 -28.98 -21.29 12.00
CA ALA A 202 -28.89 -19.94 11.41
C ALA A 202 -30.25 -19.16 11.35
N PRO A 203 -30.26 -17.85 10.99
CA PRO A 203 -31.24 -16.84 11.44
C PRO A 203 -32.29 -16.36 10.41
N ALA A 204 -33.33 -15.62 10.88
CA ALA A 204 -34.03 -14.44 10.29
C ALA A 204 -35.46 -14.29 10.88
N PRO A 205 -36.20 -13.15 10.78
CA PRO A 205 -35.89 -11.82 10.23
C PRO A 205 -36.23 -10.63 11.19
N ALA A 206 -35.94 -9.42 10.69
CA ALA A 206 -36.12 -8.11 11.32
C ALA A 206 -37.59 -7.64 11.49
N ALA A 207 -37.84 -6.82 12.51
CA ALA A 207 -38.88 -5.77 12.48
C ALA A 207 -38.66 -4.65 13.52
N ALA A 208 -38.76 -3.42 13.01
CA ALA A 208 -39.23 -2.17 13.63
C ALA A 208 -38.40 -1.46 14.73
N ALA A 209 -37.86 -0.30 14.34
CA ALA A 209 -37.24 0.71 15.18
C ALA A 209 -38.26 1.66 15.84
N ALA A 210 -37.91 2.19 17.01
CA ALA A 210 -38.36 3.47 17.55
C ALA A 210 -37.19 4.16 18.30
N PRO A 211 -37.15 5.50 18.37
CA PRO A 211 -35.90 6.27 18.24
C PRO A 211 -35.18 6.46 19.57
N ALA A 212 -33.89 6.10 19.62
CA ALA A 212 -33.00 6.48 20.71
C ALA A 212 -32.36 7.84 20.40
N ALA A 213 -32.41 8.70 21.42
CA ALA A 213 -31.96 10.08 21.41
C ALA A 213 -30.55 10.29 20.85
N ALA A 214 -30.37 11.42 20.18
CA ALA A 214 -29.10 11.87 19.63
C ALA A 214 -28.01 11.88 20.72
N ALA A 215 -27.05 10.97 20.59
CA ALA A 215 -25.80 11.01 21.31
C ALA A 215 -25.04 12.29 20.89
N PRO A 216 -24.44 13.05 21.82
CA PRO A 216 -23.71 14.26 21.48
C PRO A 216 -22.55 13.92 20.55
N ALA A 217 -22.37 14.75 19.53
CA ALA A 217 -21.26 14.66 18.58
C ALA A 217 -19.94 14.50 19.34
N ALA A 218 -19.20 13.44 18.99
CA ALA A 218 -17.85 13.23 19.50
C ALA A 218 -17.02 14.50 19.25
N ALA A 219 -16.52 15.09 20.34
CA ALA A 219 -15.51 16.14 20.26
C ALA A 219 -14.35 15.65 19.38
N PRO A 220 -13.73 16.51 18.56
CA PRO A 220 -12.63 16.09 17.70
C PRO A 220 -11.54 15.50 18.59
N ALA A 221 -11.18 14.24 18.31
CA ALA A 221 -10.08 13.58 18.98
C ALA A 221 -8.85 14.49 18.88
N SER A 222 -8.26 14.82 20.03
CA SER A 222 -6.98 15.52 20.05
C SER A 222 -5.97 14.64 19.32
N ALA A 223 -5.47 15.13 18.19
CA ALA A 223 -4.41 14.45 17.44
C ALA A 223 -3.20 14.22 18.36
N SER A 224 -2.62 13.02 18.29
CA SER A 224 -1.51 12.66 19.18
C SER A 224 -0.24 13.42 18.81
N ALA A 225 0.71 13.48 19.75
CA ALA A 225 2.04 14.05 19.48
C ALA A 225 2.73 13.37 18.28
N ASP A 226 2.45 12.08 18.07
CA ASP A 226 2.96 11.32 16.92
C ASP A 226 2.30 11.77 15.61
N THR A 227 0.99 12.04 15.61
CA THR A 227 0.29 12.63 14.45
C THR A 227 0.87 14.00 14.09
N GLY A 228 1.11 14.85 15.10
CA GLY A 228 1.71 16.16 14.89
C GLY A 228 3.12 16.07 14.31
N LYS A 229 3.95 15.17 14.84
CA LYS A 229 5.32 14.92 14.33
C LYS A 229 5.29 14.34 12.91
N ALA A 230 4.39 13.41 12.61
CA ALA A 230 4.25 12.84 11.28
C ALA A 230 3.85 13.92 10.26
N LEU A 231 2.83 14.73 10.57
CA LEU A 231 2.42 15.82 9.69
C LEU A 231 3.53 16.86 9.50
N PHE A 232 4.28 17.18 10.55
CA PHE A 232 5.45 18.05 10.42
C PHE A 232 6.46 17.49 9.42
N ASN A 233 6.82 16.21 9.55
CA ASN A 233 7.80 15.56 8.68
C ASN A 233 7.33 15.43 7.22
N THR A 234 6.02 15.33 6.98
CA THR A 234 5.50 15.17 5.63
C THR A 234 5.21 16.50 4.93
N ALA A 235 4.75 17.52 5.66
CA ALA A 235 4.27 18.76 5.06
C ALA A 235 5.06 20.01 5.50
N CYS A 236 5.46 20.10 6.76
CA CYS A 236 6.00 21.35 7.32
C CYS A 236 7.53 21.44 7.21
N ILE A 237 8.22 20.31 7.25
CA ILE A 237 9.69 20.24 7.31
C ILE A 237 10.37 20.81 6.07
N ALA A 238 9.70 20.77 4.92
CA ALA A 238 10.21 21.30 3.66
C ALA A 238 10.63 22.78 3.82
N CYS A 239 9.89 23.57 4.60
CA CYS A 239 10.26 24.96 4.89
C CYS A 239 10.86 25.11 6.29
N HIS A 240 10.24 24.50 7.31
CA HIS A 240 10.61 24.71 8.71
C HIS A 240 11.76 23.83 9.21
N GLY A 241 12.24 22.86 8.42
CA GLY A 241 13.41 22.05 8.78
C GLY A 241 14.72 22.81 8.66
N ALA A 242 14.89 23.57 7.57
CA ALA A 242 16.07 24.39 7.31
C ALA A 242 15.80 25.91 7.40
N GLY A 243 14.54 26.32 7.56
CA GLY A 243 14.14 27.73 7.57
C GLY A 243 14.10 28.37 6.18
N ILE A 244 13.67 27.61 5.16
CA ILE A 244 13.60 28.06 3.77
C ILE A 244 12.62 29.23 3.65
N ALA A 245 12.94 30.20 2.79
CA ALA A 245 12.13 31.40 2.56
C ALA A 245 11.78 32.17 3.84
N GLY A 246 12.69 32.15 4.82
CA GLY A 246 12.54 32.83 6.11
C GLY A 246 11.55 32.18 7.08
N ALA A 247 11.19 30.92 6.84
CA ALA A 247 10.45 30.12 7.80
C ALA A 247 11.26 29.95 9.10
N PRO A 248 10.63 29.99 10.29
CA PRO A 248 11.33 29.69 11.53
C PRO A 248 11.76 28.22 11.55
N LYS A 249 13.06 27.99 11.71
CA LYS A 249 13.65 26.65 11.80
C LYS A 249 13.21 25.97 13.08
N VAL A 250 12.63 24.77 12.99
CA VAL A 250 12.25 23.98 14.17
C VAL A 250 13.49 23.70 15.04
N GLY A 251 13.35 23.84 16.35
CA GLY A 251 14.47 23.70 17.29
C GLY A 251 15.36 24.94 17.47
N ASP A 252 15.19 26.00 16.67
CA ASP A 252 15.86 27.28 16.90
C ASP A 252 15.17 28.06 18.03
N LYS A 253 15.62 27.82 19.27
CA LYS A 253 15.03 28.43 20.47
C LYS A 253 14.99 29.97 20.41
N ALA A 254 16.02 30.60 19.85
CA ALA A 254 16.11 32.07 19.78
C ALA A 254 15.06 32.65 18.82
N ASN A 255 14.83 32.00 17.68
CA ASN A 255 13.85 32.44 16.70
C ASN A 255 12.40 32.09 17.10
N TRP A 256 12.22 31.03 17.91
CA TRP A 256 10.91 30.59 18.39
C TRP A 256 10.44 31.29 19.66
N ALA A 257 11.34 31.74 20.55
CA ALA A 257 10.97 32.44 21.78
C ALA A 257 9.97 33.61 21.58
N PRO A 258 10.18 34.57 20.65
CA PRO A 258 9.22 35.66 20.42
C PRO A 258 7.91 35.21 19.78
N ARG A 259 7.86 34.00 19.19
CA ARG A 259 6.66 33.41 18.58
C ARG A 259 5.84 32.65 19.62
N ILE A 260 6.51 31.88 20.46
CA ILE A 260 5.91 31.20 21.61
C ILE A 260 5.31 32.23 22.58
N ALA A 261 5.96 33.39 22.75
CA ALA A 261 5.42 34.49 23.56
C ALA A 261 4.10 35.08 23.05
N GLN A 262 3.77 34.92 21.76
CA GLN A 262 2.46 35.34 21.20
C GLN A 262 1.33 34.38 21.59
N GLY A 263 1.68 33.19 22.11
CA GLY A 263 0.73 32.17 22.55
C GLY A 263 0.30 31.20 21.44
N ASN A 264 -0.11 30.00 21.87
CA ASN A 264 -0.48 28.91 20.96
C ASN A 264 -1.65 29.27 20.04
N ALA A 265 -2.61 30.06 20.51
CA ALA A 265 -3.77 30.46 19.71
C ALA A 265 -3.36 31.23 18.44
N VAL A 266 -2.40 32.14 18.54
CA VAL A 266 -1.87 32.91 17.41
C VAL A 266 -1.08 32.01 16.47
N LEU A 267 -0.25 31.11 17.01
CA LEU A 267 0.51 30.15 16.20
C LEU A 267 -0.41 29.21 15.41
N TYR A 268 -1.49 28.72 16.03
CA TYR A 268 -2.48 27.91 15.33
C TYR A 268 -3.20 28.70 14.25
N ASP A 269 -3.57 29.95 14.49
CA ASP A 269 -4.29 30.75 13.49
C ASP A 269 -3.40 31.02 12.26
N HIS A 270 -2.14 31.39 12.49
CA HIS A 270 -1.14 31.53 11.43
C HIS A 270 -0.90 30.21 10.67
N ALA A 271 -0.87 29.08 11.37
CA ALA A 271 -0.68 27.78 10.73
C ALA A 271 -1.89 27.35 9.91
N LEU A 272 -3.12 27.63 10.37
CA LEU A 272 -4.36 27.21 9.70
C LEU A 272 -4.73 28.12 8.53
N LYS A 273 -4.66 29.44 8.73
CA LYS A 273 -5.05 30.44 7.72
C LYS A 273 -3.90 30.91 6.83
N GLY A 274 -2.67 30.49 7.17
CA GLY A 274 -1.47 31.02 6.55
C GLY A 274 -1.05 32.35 7.17
N PHE A 275 0.19 32.75 6.89
CA PHE A 275 0.78 33.96 7.44
C PHE A 275 1.70 34.62 6.42
N GLN A 276 1.53 35.91 6.21
CA GLN A 276 2.41 36.71 5.38
C GLN A 276 3.19 37.65 6.29
N GLY A 277 4.43 37.28 6.59
CA GLY A 277 5.34 38.04 7.42
C GLY A 277 6.39 38.77 6.61
N LYS A 278 7.12 39.68 7.27
CA LYS A 278 8.29 40.35 6.68
C LYS A 278 9.39 39.39 6.25
N ALA A 279 9.53 38.27 6.96
CA ALA A 279 10.57 37.27 6.72
C ALA A 279 10.18 36.26 5.61
N GLY A 280 8.89 36.08 5.34
CA GLY A 280 8.42 35.02 4.44
C GLY A 280 6.92 34.82 4.47
N VAL A 281 6.46 33.95 3.57
CA VAL A 281 5.05 33.56 3.43
C VAL A 281 4.89 32.10 3.84
N MET A 282 3.94 31.85 4.73
CA MET A 282 3.47 30.52 5.12
C MET A 282 2.08 30.30 4.51
N PRO A 283 1.88 29.29 3.65
CA PRO A 283 0.57 28.97 3.11
C PRO A 283 -0.37 28.41 4.19
N PRO A 284 -1.70 28.51 4.00
CA PRO A 284 -2.68 27.87 4.86
C PRO A 284 -2.37 26.38 5.05
N LYS A 285 -2.47 25.91 6.30
CA LYS A 285 -2.18 24.52 6.73
C LYS A 285 -0.80 24.01 6.33
N GLY A 286 0.16 24.91 6.11
CA GLY A 286 1.50 24.55 5.60
C GLY A 286 1.46 23.89 4.22
N GLY A 287 0.41 24.14 3.42
CA GLY A 287 0.20 23.50 2.13
C GLY A 287 -0.37 22.08 2.20
N SER A 288 -0.69 21.58 3.41
CA SER A 288 -1.34 20.28 3.58
C SER A 288 -2.86 20.37 3.46
N ALA A 289 -3.49 19.25 3.12
CA ALA A 289 -4.95 19.07 3.21
C ALA A 289 -5.39 18.49 4.56
N ALA A 290 -4.51 18.51 5.58
CA ALA A 290 -4.76 17.86 6.85
C ALA A 290 -5.92 18.53 7.64
N PRO A 291 -6.63 17.76 8.49
CA PRO A 291 -7.57 18.31 9.46
C PRO A 291 -6.91 19.35 10.37
N ASP A 292 -7.70 20.33 10.83
CA ASP A 292 -7.19 21.42 11.68
C ASP A 292 -6.57 20.91 12.99
N ALA A 293 -7.10 19.81 13.53
CA ALA A 293 -6.56 19.16 14.72
C ALA A 293 -5.12 18.67 14.51
N ASP A 294 -4.83 18.07 13.36
CA ASP A 294 -3.50 17.56 13.03
C ASP A 294 -2.51 18.71 12.82
N VAL A 295 -2.95 19.79 12.17
CA VAL A 295 -2.14 21.01 11.99
C VAL A 295 -1.79 21.63 13.34
N ARG A 296 -2.75 21.69 14.29
CA ARG A 296 -2.48 22.17 15.65
C ARG A 296 -1.47 21.27 16.38
N ALA A 297 -1.61 19.95 16.27
CA ALA A 297 -0.64 19.00 16.84
C ALA A 297 0.75 19.16 16.22
N ALA A 298 0.86 19.46 14.92
CA ALA A 298 2.14 19.75 14.28
C ALA A 298 2.77 21.05 14.81
N VAL A 299 1.97 22.10 15.04
CA VAL A 299 2.43 23.33 15.70
C VAL A 299 2.93 23.03 17.12
N ASP A 300 2.20 22.20 17.88
CA ASP A 300 2.61 21.81 19.23
C ASP A 300 3.94 21.05 19.23
N TYR A 301 4.13 20.13 18.28
CA TYR A 301 5.39 19.44 18.07
C TYR A 301 6.55 20.42 17.83
N MET A 302 6.35 21.41 16.96
CA MET A 302 7.38 22.42 16.65
C MET A 302 7.70 23.32 17.84
N VAL A 303 6.67 23.74 18.58
CA VAL A 303 6.83 24.53 19.81
C VAL A 303 7.57 23.72 20.88
N ALA A 304 7.22 22.44 21.05
CA ALA A 304 7.88 21.55 22.00
C ALA A 304 9.36 21.34 21.67
N ALA A 305 9.69 21.19 20.38
CA ALA A 305 11.07 21.07 19.91
C ALA A 305 11.90 22.35 20.11
N ALA A 306 11.24 23.51 20.25
CA ALA A 306 11.89 24.82 20.35
C ALA A 306 11.88 25.46 21.76
N LYS A 307 11.37 24.74 22.76
CA LYS A 307 11.54 25.07 24.19
C LYS A 307 12.89 24.56 24.68
#